data_AF-A0A530JU14-F1
#
_entry.id   AF-A0A530JU14-F1
#
_cell.length_a   1.000
_cell.length_b   1.000
_cell.length_c   1.000
_cell.angle_alpha   90.00
_cell.angle_beta   90.00
_cell.angle_gamma   90.00
#
_symmetry.space_group_name_H-M   'P 1'
#
loop_
_entity.id
_entity.type
_entity.pdbx_description
1 polymer ?
#
loop_
_entity_poly.entity_id
_entity_poly.type
_entity_poly.pdbx_seq_one_letter_code
_entity_poly.pdbx_strand_id
1 'polypeptide(L)' 'ENPGINRLSHMLWTGAPTVEGADARNAVFYGDKAIDRSPCGTGTSARMAQLHAKGKLKAGDSFVHESIIGSLFKGKV' A
#
# COMPACT_ATOMS: atom_id res chain seq x y z
N GLU A 1 -10.97 -21.56 -0.65
CA GLU A 1 -9.52 -21.29 -0.73
C GLU A 1 -9.13 -20.99 -2.18
N ASN A 2 -8.09 -20.19 -2.42
CA ASN A 2 -7.59 -19.89 -3.77
C ASN A 2 -6.25 -20.65 -3.98
N PRO A 3 -6.20 -21.67 -4.86
CA PRO A 3 -5.00 -22.49 -5.06
C PRO A 3 -3.83 -21.72 -5.70
N GLY A 4 -4.07 -20.54 -6.28
CA GLY A 4 -3.02 -19.67 -6.81
C GLY A 4 -2.26 -18.89 -5.73
N ILE A 5 -2.70 -18.93 -4.47
CA ILE A 5 -2.04 -18.24 -3.35
C ILE A 5 -1.25 -19.27 -2.54
N ASN A 6 0.08 -19.20 -2.59
CA ASN A 6 0.96 -20.16 -1.91
C ASN A 6 1.60 -19.62 -0.62
N ARG A 7 1.59 -18.30 -0.39
CA ARG A 7 2.16 -17.67 0.81
C ARG A 7 1.64 -16.23 0.99
N LEU A 8 1.62 -15.78 2.24
CA LEU A 8 1.54 -14.37 2.62
C LEU A 8 2.84 -13.99 3.35
N SER A 9 3.51 -12.93 2.90
CA SER A 9 4.81 -12.48 3.45
C SER A 9 4.75 -11.11 4.14
N HIS A 10 3.71 -10.34 3.85
CA HIS A 10 3.50 -8.99 4.36
C HIS A 10 2.04 -8.82 4.75
N MET A 11 1.79 -8.10 5.84
CA MET A 11 0.47 -7.61 6.21
C MET A 11 0.47 -6.09 6.11
N LEU A 12 -0.44 -5.53 5.33
CA LEU A 12 -0.60 -4.08 5.18
C LEU A 12 -1.87 -3.63 5.91
N TRP A 13 -1.71 -2.81 6.94
CA TRP A 13 -2.81 -2.18 7.66
C TRP A 13 -3.05 -0.77 7.12
N THR A 14 -4.25 -0.48 6.61
CA THR A 14 -4.56 0.81 5.98
C THR A 14 -5.23 1.77 6.95
N GLY A 15 -4.98 3.07 6.77
CA GLY A 15 -5.64 4.15 7.50
C GLY A 15 -5.85 5.39 6.66
N ALA A 16 -6.53 6.38 7.24
CA ALA A 16 -6.61 7.72 6.67
C ALA A 16 -5.21 8.36 6.63
N PRO A 17 -4.89 9.14 5.59
CA PRO A 17 -3.64 9.90 5.53
C PRO A 17 -3.59 10.94 6.65
N THR A 18 -2.37 11.24 7.11
CA THR A 18 -2.07 12.26 8.12
C THR A 18 -1.18 13.38 7.61
N VAL A 19 -0.58 13.22 6.42
CA VAL A 19 0.18 14.28 5.74
C VAL A 19 -0.59 14.83 4.54
N GLU A 20 -0.37 16.12 4.25
CA GLU A 20 -1.00 16.79 3.11
C GLU A 20 -0.56 16.17 1.78
N GLY A 21 -1.52 16.00 0.86
CA GLY A 21 -1.27 15.45 -0.47
C GLY A 21 -1.11 13.93 -0.53
N ALA A 22 -1.26 13.21 0.59
CA ALA A 22 -1.36 11.75 0.59
C ALA A 22 -2.81 11.29 0.36
N ASP A 23 -2.98 10.26 -0.47
CA ASP A 23 -4.29 9.66 -0.77
C ASP A 23 -4.67 8.58 0.26
N ALA A 24 -3.67 7.93 0.85
CA ALA A 24 -3.85 6.90 1.88
C ALA A 24 -2.59 6.75 2.72
N ARG A 25 -2.72 6.06 3.87
CA ARG A 25 -1.62 5.66 4.72
C ARG A 25 -1.63 4.17 5.00
N ASN A 26 -0.45 3.61 5.26
CA ASN A 26 -0.33 2.26 5.78
C ASN A 26 0.73 2.08 6.88
N ALA A 27 0.66 0.90 7.52
CA ALA A 27 1.78 0.28 8.20
C ALA A 27 1.94 -1.15 7.64
N VAL A 28 3.16 -1.52 7.26
CA VAL A 28 3.44 -2.86 6.72
C VAL A 28 4.27 -3.67 7.71
N PHE A 29 3.73 -4.80 8.12
CA PHE A 29 4.38 -5.79 8.98
C PHE A 29 4.97 -6.90 8.10
N TYR A 30 6.22 -7.27 8.37
CA TYR A 30 6.92 -8.31 7.62
C TYR A 30 7.95 -9.04 8.48
N GLY A 31 8.35 -10.23 8.03
CA GLY A 31 9.18 -11.12 8.85
C GLY A 31 8.52 -11.42 10.19
N ASP A 32 9.32 -11.63 11.22
CA ASP A 32 8.78 -12.02 12.53
C ASP A 32 8.24 -10.83 13.34
N LYS A 33 8.94 -9.68 13.32
CA LYS A 33 8.66 -8.52 14.18
C LYS A 33 9.04 -7.17 13.56
N ALA A 34 9.14 -7.08 12.22
CA ALA A 34 9.55 -5.86 11.55
C ALA A 34 8.36 -5.05 11.03
N ILE A 35 8.50 -3.72 11.08
CA ILE A 35 7.58 -2.76 10.46
C ILE A 35 8.37 -1.96 9.41
N ASP A 36 7.81 -1.81 8.22
CA ASP A 36 8.40 -0.99 7.17
C ASP A 36 8.20 0.50 7.52
N ARG A 37 9.30 1.26 7.48
CA ARG A 37 9.29 2.71 7.73
C ARG A 37 8.97 3.48 6.45
N SER A 38 9.12 2.84 5.30
CA SER A 38 8.62 3.36 4.02
C SER A 38 7.15 2.98 3.83
N PRO A 39 6.44 3.56 2.84
CA PRO A 39 5.10 3.12 2.47
C PRO A 39 5.04 1.69 1.91
N CYS A 40 6.20 1.01 1.80
CA CYS A 40 6.42 -0.31 1.20
C CYS A 40 6.06 -0.32 -0.29
N GLY A 41 7.05 -0.45 -1.18
CA GLY A 41 6.82 -0.36 -2.63
C GLY A 41 5.87 -1.45 -3.15
N THR A 42 6.13 -2.71 -2.78
CA THR A 42 5.26 -3.85 -3.14
C THR A 42 3.87 -3.74 -2.50
N GLY A 43 3.79 -3.28 -1.25
CA GLY A 43 2.52 -3.01 -0.57
C GLY A 43 1.70 -1.90 -1.26
N THR A 44 2.38 -0.84 -1.72
CA THR A 44 1.79 0.25 -2.49
C THR A 44 1.24 -0.25 -3.82
N SER A 45 2.02 -1.03 -4.57
CA SER A 45 1.56 -1.65 -5.82
C SER A 45 0.35 -2.57 -5.59
N ALA A 46 0.36 -3.38 -4.53
CA ALA A 46 -0.77 -4.24 -4.19
C ALA A 46 -2.03 -3.44 -3.82
N ARG A 47 -1.87 -2.33 -3.09
CA ARG A 47 -2.99 -1.41 -2.75
C ARG A 47 -3.55 -0.73 -4.00
N MET A 48 -2.70 -0.26 -4.90
CA MET A 48 -3.12 0.34 -6.18
C MET A 48 -3.87 -0.69 -7.04
N ALA A 49 -3.37 -1.92 -7.16
CA ALA A 49 -4.05 -2.99 -7.89
C ALA A 49 -5.43 -3.30 -7.28
N GLN A 50 -5.55 -3.35 -5.95
CA GLN A 50 -6.82 -3.51 -5.25
C GLN A 50 -7.80 -2.37 -5.55
N LEU A 51 -7.34 -1.12 -5.51
CA LEU A 51 -8.16 0.06 -5.77
C LEU A 51 -8.60 0.12 -7.23
N HIS A 52 -7.71 -0.24 -8.17
CA HIS A 52 -8.03 -0.36 -9.59
C HIS A 52 -9.10 -1.43 -9.84
N ALA A 53 -8.94 -2.62 -9.25
CA ALA A 53 -9.96 -3.68 -9.33
C ALA A 53 -11.32 -3.26 -8.74
N LYS A 54 -11.33 -2.28 -7.82
CA LYS A 54 -12.55 -1.68 -7.24
C LYS A 54 -13.06 -0.46 -8.02
N GLY A 55 -12.44 -0.10 -9.15
CA GLY A 55 -12.81 1.07 -9.96
C GLY A 55 -12.51 2.42 -9.30
N LYS A 56 -11.71 2.46 -8.24
CA LYS A 56 -11.34 3.67 -7.49
C LYS A 56 -10.08 4.36 -8.02
N LEU A 57 -9.27 3.64 -8.79
CA LEU A 57 -8.12 4.13 -9.52
C LEU A 57 -8.24 3.62 -10.96
N LYS A 58 -7.83 4.43 -11.94
CA LYS A 58 -7.81 4.10 -13.36
C LYS A 58 -6.37 4.10 -13.88
N ALA A 59 -6.14 3.43 -15.00
CA ALA A 59 -4.85 3.51 -15.70
C ALA A 59 -4.48 4.97 -15.99
N GLY A 60 -3.26 5.36 -15.63
CA GLY A 60 -2.79 6.73 -15.74
C GLY A 60 -2.98 7.59 -14.48
N ASP A 61 -3.79 7.16 -13.51
CA ASP A 61 -4.00 7.92 -12.27
C ASP A 61 -2.74 7.86 -11.38
N SER A 62 -2.46 8.97 -10.71
CA SER A 62 -1.41 9.04 -9.68
C SER A 62 -1.97 8.60 -8.34
N PHE A 63 -1.09 8.05 -7.49
CA PHE A 63 -1.43 7.66 -6.13
C PHE A 63 -0.26 7.97 -5.18
N VAL A 64 -0.53 8.71 -4.11
CA VAL A 64 0.45 9.09 -3.09
C VAL A 64 0.18 8.32 -1.81
N HIS A 65 1.12 7.45 -1.44
CA HIS A 65 0.97 6.55 -0.29
C HIS A 65 1.91 6.97 0.84
N GLU A 66 1.34 7.14 2.03
CA GLU A 66 2.04 7.52 3.24
C GLU A 66 2.40 6.30 4.10
N SER A 67 3.57 6.33 4.73
CA SER A 67 4.03 5.32 5.68
C SER A 67 3.58 5.57 7.11
N ILE A 68 3.96 4.67 8.01
CA ILE A 68 3.72 4.85 9.45
C ILE A 68 4.49 6.05 10.04
N ILE A 69 5.60 6.49 9.44
CA ILE A 69 6.39 7.64 9.90
C ILE A 69 6.21 8.90 9.01
N GLY A 70 5.23 8.90 8.10
CA GLY A 70 4.91 10.07 7.26
C GLY A 70 5.76 10.23 6.00
N SER A 71 6.62 9.27 5.66
CA SER A 71 7.32 9.26 4.37
C SER A 71 6.37 8.91 3.22
N LEU A 72 6.66 9.37 2.00
CA LEU A 72 5.76 9.28 0.86
C LEU A 72 6.35 8.52 -0.32
N PHE A 73 5.53 7.72 -0.98
CA PHE A 73 5.77 7.18 -2.32
C PHE A 73 4.72 7.70 -3.28
N LYS A 74 5.14 7.93 -4.53
CA LYS A 74 4.26 8.31 -5.64
C LYS A 74 4.25 7.16 -6.64
N GLY A 75 3.10 6.54 -6.80
CA GLY A 75 2.84 5.51 -7.80
C GLY A 75 1.95 6.04 -8.92
N LYS A 76 1.97 5.34 -10.05
CA LYS A 76 1.03 5.52 -11.16
C LYS A 76 0.55 4.15 -11.63
N VAL A 77 -0.75 4.01 -11.87
CA VAL A 77 -1.35 2.79 -12.43
C VAL A 77 -1.07 2.70 -13.92
#